data_AF-A0A0S8CCE9-F1
#
_entry.id   AF-A0A0S8CCE9-F1
#
_cell.length_a   1.000
_cell.length_b   1.000
_cell.length_c   1.000
_cell.angle_alpha   90.00
_cell.angle_beta   90.00
_cell.angle_gamma   90.00
#
_symmetry.space_group_name_H-M   'P 1'
#
loop_
_entity.id
_entity.type
_entity.pdbx_description
1 polymer ?
#
loop_
_entity_poly.entity_id
_entity_poly.type
_entity_poly.pdbx_seq_one_letter_code
_entity_poly.pdbx_strand_id
1 'polypeptide(L)'
;MTLSKIFFTCLLGYILAGCGEGPTPRLIDLVGKEAFEYKDPHSEKGVWIGVPKIGLMVHSDATAHNAAPAILSKYLEMLTRRTEEFLRQRCSLQEVVTVSPLSGLVPFSQDLKVHVQRLPLPYLIVVVFSSREKVGPEKIGEATMMTQMGGTVMENFAMAEVGILRVSDFKMVYWAPGWGTESVEQLDVPIGTNRPSPADARDIVRARAGQHALDRGLERLGSVCQSGPQDG
;
A
#
# COMPACT_ATOMS: atom_id res chain seq x y z
N MET A 1 -39.27 6.43 40.48
CA MET A 1 -38.68 6.90 39.20
C MET A 1 -37.15 6.70 39.24
N THR A 2 -36.63 5.48 39.19
CA THR A 2 -35.16 5.25 39.33
C THR A 2 -34.69 3.89 38.79
N LEU A 3 -35.29 3.36 37.72
CA LEU A 3 -34.78 2.13 37.07
C LEU A 3 -34.53 2.25 35.55
N SER A 4 -35.03 3.31 34.90
CA SER A 4 -34.92 3.44 33.44
C SER A 4 -33.58 3.99 32.92
N LYS A 5 -32.68 4.43 33.81
CA LYS A 5 -31.41 5.09 33.40
C LYS A 5 -30.20 4.16 33.31
N ILE A 6 -30.28 2.93 33.80
CA ILE A 6 -29.14 2.00 33.82
C ILE A 6 -29.08 1.15 32.53
N PHE A 7 -30.20 0.94 31.85
CA PHE A 7 -30.23 0.15 30.61
C PHE A 7 -29.73 0.90 29.36
N PHE A 8 -29.68 2.23 29.39
CA PHE A 8 -29.28 3.02 28.21
C PHE A 8 -27.77 3.16 28.03
N THR A 9 -26.98 2.91 29.09
CA THR A 9 -25.51 3.00 29.04
C THR A 9 -24.83 1.72 28.57
N CYS A 10 -25.47 0.55 28.65
CA CYS A 10 -24.92 -0.69 28.10
C CYS A 10 -25.14 -0.87 26.60
N LEU A 11 -26.15 -0.22 26.00
CA LEU A 11 -26.43 -0.38 24.57
C LEU A 11 -25.53 0.51 23.69
N LEU A 12 -24.99 1.61 24.22
CA LEU A 12 -24.10 2.51 23.47
C LEU A 12 -22.65 1.99 23.37
N GLY A 13 -22.26 1.02 24.22
CA GLY A 13 -20.93 0.42 24.21
C GLY A 13 -20.69 -0.61 23.10
N TYR A 14 -21.76 -1.11 22.44
CA TYR A 14 -21.64 -2.15 21.40
C TYR A 14 -21.66 -1.62 19.97
N ILE A 15 -21.91 -0.32 19.74
CA ILE A 15 -21.95 0.26 18.38
C ILE A 15 -20.56 0.69 17.88
N LEU A 16 -19.52 0.65 18.74
CA LEU A 16 -18.13 0.92 18.34
C LEU A 16 -17.29 -0.34 18.05
N ALA A 17 -17.85 -1.54 18.26
CA ALA A 17 -17.15 -2.80 17.97
C ALA A 17 -17.51 -3.29 16.55
N GLY A 18 -16.94 -2.66 15.53
CA GLY A 18 -17.16 -3.09 14.15
C GLY A 18 -16.57 -2.23 13.04
N CYS A 19 -15.75 -1.22 13.33
CA CYS A 19 -14.83 -0.71 12.31
C CYS A 19 -13.76 -1.78 12.10
N GLY A 20 -13.94 -2.62 11.08
CA GLY A 20 -12.89 -3.54 10.64
C GLY A 20 -11.62 -2.73 10.39
N GLU A 21 -10.63 -2.90 11.26
CA GLU A 21 -9.36 -2.20 11.14
C GLU A 21 -8.75 -2.49 9.77
N GLY A 22 -8.57 -1.44 8.96
CA GLY A 22 -7.92 -1.55 7.65
C GLY A 22 -6.44 -1.96 7.76
N PRO A 23 -5.72 -2.05 6.64
CA PRO A 23 -4.27 -2.26 6.66
C PRO A 23 -3.55 -1.17 7.47
N THR A 24 -2.55 -1.61 8.25
CA THR A 24 -1.73 -0.73 9.08
C THR A 24 -0.66 -0.03 8.22
N PRO A 25 -0.42 1.29 8.38
CA PRO A 25 0.73 1.98 7.80
C PRO A 25 2.05 1.39 8.29
N ARG A 26 3.04 1.24 7.40
CA ARG A 26 4.35 0.61 7.65
C ARG A 26 5.54 1.43 7.19
N LEU A 27 5.35 2.49 6.41
CA LEU A 27 6.46 3.30 5.91
C LEU A 27 7.28 3.94 7.05
N ILE A 28 6.63 4.43 8.10
CA ILE A 28 7.32 5.01 9.27
C ILE A 28 8.14 3.94 10.00
N ASP A 29 7.58 2.75 10.17
CA ASP A 29 8.27 1.64 10.83
C ASP A 29 9.46 1.14 10.00
N LEU A 30 9.36 1.21 8.67
CA LEU A 30 10.39 0.80 7.73
C LEU A 30 11.56 1.80 7.69
N VAL A 31 11.25 3.09 7.55
CA VAL A 31 12.25 4.15 7.32
C VAL A 31 12.79 4.71 8.64
N GLY A 32 12.02 4.64 9.71
CA GLY A 32 12.36 5.23 11.01
C GLY A 32 11.66 6.57 11.24
N LYS A 33 11.33 6.85 12.50
CA LYS A 33 10.63 8.09 12.91
C LYS A 33 11.45 9.34 12.61
N GLU A 34 12.77 9.23 12.70
CA GLU A 34 13.72 10.31 12.43
C GLU A 34 13.56 10.91 11.02
N ALA A 35 13.13 10.12 10.04
CA ALA A 35 12.90 10.60 8.69
C ALA A 35 11.65 11.51 8.60
N PHE A 36 10.71 11.37 9.54
CA PHE A 36 9.44 12.10 9.58
C PHE A 36 9.45 13.28 10.56
N GLU A 37 10.48 13.41 11.41
CA GLU A 37 10.53 14.40 12.49
C GLU A 37 10.73 15.85 12.02
N TYR A 38 11.07 16.09 10.75
CA TYR A 38 11.32 17.43 10.23
C TYR A 38 10.19 17.93 9.33
N LYS A 39 9.39 18.88 9.86
CA LYS A 39 8.51 19.74 9.06
C LYS A 39 9.31 20.93 8.56
N ASP A 40 9.86 20.83 7.37
CA ASP A 40 10.28 22.04 6.66
C ASP A 40 9.00 22.79 6.27
N PRO A 41 8.80 24.08 6.63
CA PRO A 41 7.66 24.84 6.14
C PRO A 41 7.61 24.94 4.61
N HIS A 42 8.70 24.58 3.90
CA HIS A 42 8.73 24.47 2.44
C HIS A 42 8.51 23.02 1.93
N SER A 43 8.50 21.99 2.79
CA SER A 43 8.26 20.59 2.37
C SER A 43 6.78 20.26 2.14
N GLU A 44 5.83 21.03 2.69
CA GLU A 44 4.41 20.86 2.37
C GLU A 44 4.10 21.16 0.88
N LYS A 45 5.01 21.87 0.20
CA LYS A 45 5.00 22.09 -1.25
C LYS A 45 6.19 21.43 -1.96
N GLY A 46 6.77 20.40 -1.35
CA GLY A 46 8.01 19.71 -1.73
C GLY A 46 8.39 19.87 -3.21
N VAL A 47 9.24 20.84 -3.48
CA VAL A 47 9.67 21.19 -4.84
C VAL A 47 10.73 20.17 -5.27
N TRP A 48 10.28 19.03 -5.80
CA TRP A 48 11.14 17.99 -6.37
C TRP A 48 11.27 18.17 -7.89
N ILE A 49 11.70 19.38 -8.33
CA ILE A 49 11.86 19.70 -9.75
C ILE A 49 13.22 19.19 -10.24
N GLY A 50 13.25 18.59 -11.43
CA GLY A 50 14.44 18.54 -12.27
C GLY A 50 15.52 17.56 -11.82
N VAL A 51 15.17 16.54 -11.04
CA VAL A 51 16.16 15.53 -10.62
C VAL A 51 16.34 14.50 -11.75
N PRO A 52 17.54 14.41 -12.37
CA PRO A 52 17.74 13.53 -13.51
C PRO A 52 17.68 12.04 -13.13
N LYS A 53 18.01 11.72 -11.87
CA LYS A 53 18.20 10.35 -11.40
C LYS A 53 17.58 10.13 -10.03
N ILE A 54 16.73 9.12 -9.88
CA ILE A 54 16.15 8.73 -8.58
C ILE A 54 16.24 7.22 -8.33
N GLY A 55 16.33 6.83 -7.06
CA GLY A 55 16.13 5.44 -6.65
C GLY A 55 14.64 5.07 -6.53
N LEU A 56 14.29 3.83 -6.83
CA LEU A 56 12.97 3.26 -6.54
C LEU A 56 13.14 1.99 -5.72
N MET A 57 12.62 1.98 -4.51
CA MET A 57 12.52 0.81 -3.66
C MET A 57 11.05 0.44 -3.48
N VAL A 58 10.71 -0.80 -3.77
CA VAL A 58 9.35 -1.34 -3.59
C VAL A 58 9.41 -2.52 -2.63
N HIS A 59 8.59 -2.46 -1.59
CA HIS A 59 8.56 -3.45 -0.52
C HIS A 59 7.13 -3.89 -0.22
N SER A 60 6.92 -5.18 -0.03
CA SER A 60 5.66 -5.73 0.48
C SER A 60 5.87 -6.19 1.91
N ASP A 61 5.29 -5.46 2.85
CA ASP A 61 5.35 -5.80 4.27
C ASP A 61 4.18 -6.72 4.66
N ALA A 62 4.51 -7.78 5.40
CA ALA A 62 3.56 -8.73 5.96
C ALA A 62 3.81 -8.98 7.45
N THR A 63 4.49 -8.04 8.12
CA THR A 63 4.94 -8.22 9.51
C THR A 63 3.98 -7.64 10.55
N ALA A 64 2.99 -6.85 10.13
CA ALA A 64 1.98 -6.30 11.03
C ALA A 64 1.01 -7.36 11.56
N HIS A 65 0.38 -7.07 12.71
CA HIS A 65 -0.64 -7.94 13.28
C HIS A 65 -1.83 -8.07 12.32
N ASN A 66 -2.24 -9.30 12.03
CA ASN A 66 -3.29 -9.64 11.05
C ASN A 66 -3.01 -9.15 9.62
N ALA A 67 -1.74 -8.90 9.26
CA ALA A 67 -1.36 -8.63 7.89
C ALA A 67 -1.65 -9.86 7.01
N ALA A 68 -2.11 -9.62 5.79
CA ALA A 68 -2.13 -10.65 4.78
C ALA A 68 -0.68 -11.02 4.38
N PRO A 69 -0.47 -12.21 3.80
CA PRO A 69 0.82 -12.56 3.21
C PRO A 69 1.32 -11.52 2.20
N ALA A 70 2.64 -11.40 2.10
CA ALA A 70 3.27 -10.48 1.17
C ALA A 70 2.90 -10.79 -0.29
N ILE A 71 2.82 -9.76 -1.12
CA ILE A 71 2.62 -9.89 -2.56
C ILE A 71 3.78 -10.71 -3.14
N LEU A 72 3.47 -11.78 -3.87
CA LEU A 72 4.47 -12.63 -4.51
C LEU A 72 5.41 -11.81 -5.40
N SER A 73 6.69 -12.20 -5.45
CA SER A 73 7.74 -11.49 -6.18
C SER A 73 7.40 -11.21 -7.64
N LYS A 74 6.73 -12.14 -8.34
CA LYS A 74 6.30 -11.94 -9.75
C LYS A 74 5.34 -10.75 -9.92
N TYR A 75 4.44 -10.55 -8.96
CA TYR A 75 3.48 -9.44 -8.99
C TYR A 75 4.13 -8.16 -8.45
N LEU A 76 5.03 -8.27 -7.48
CA LEU A 76 5.80 -7.14 -6.97
C LEU A 76 6.69 -6.55 -8.06
N GLU A 77 7.37 -7.37 -8.86
CA GLU A 77 8.18 -6.94 -10.00
C GLU A 77 7.32 -6.21 -11.05
N MET A 78 6.13 -6.75 -11.36
CA MET A 78 5.17 -6.08 -12.24
C MET A 78 4.75 -4.71 -11.69
N LEU A 79 4.45 -4.59 -10.40
CA LEU A 79 4.10 -3.33 -9.74
C LEU A 79 5.27 -2.34 -9.75
N THR A 80 6.49 -2.81 -9.53
CA THR A 80 7.73 -2.01 -9.62
C THR A 80 7.90 -1.45 -11.03
N ARG A 81 7.81 -2.29 -12.06
CA ARG A 81 7.93 -1.86 -13.46
C ARG A 81 6.88 -0.81 -13.84
N ARG A 82 5.64 -1.01 -13.40
CA ARG A 82 4.56 -0.03 -13.64
C ARG A 82 4.80 1.29 -12.91
N THR A 83 5.35 1.24 -11.71
CA THR A 83 5.75 2.45 -10.97
C THR A 83 6.86 3.18 -11.71
N GLU A 84 7.88 2.48 -12.19
CA GLU A 84 8.96 3.04 -13.00
C GLU A 84 8.43 3.71 -14.28
N GLU A 85 7.55 3.03 -15.02
CA GLU A 85 6.88 3.58 -16.21
C GLU A 85 6.07 4.84 -15.88
N PHE A 86 5.28 4.81 -14.80
CA PHE A 86 4.52 5.98 -14.34
C PHE A 86 5.44 7.17 -14.02
N LEU A 87 6.53 6.95 -13.29
CA LEU A 87 7.46 7.99 -12.90
C LEU A 87 8.17 8.61 -14.12
N ARG A 88 8.60 7.79 -15.07
CA ARG A 88 9.19 8.28 -16.33
C ARG A 88 8.20 9.12 -17.13
N GLN A 89 6.96 8.66 -17.27
CA GLN A 89 5.94 9.32 -18.10
C GLN A 89 5.37 10.58 -17.43
N ARG A 90 5.11 10.55 -16.13
CA ARG A 90 4.37 11.60 -15.43
C ARG A 90 5.26 12.63 -14.74
N CYS A 91 6.45 12.22 -14.31
CA CYS A 91 7.42 13.08 -13.62
C CYS A 91 8.65 13.44 -14.47
N SER A 92 8.70 13.03 -15.74
CA SER A 92 9.77 13.36 -16.70
C SER A 92 11.19 13.03 -16.20
N LEU A 93 11.33 11.95 -15.44
CA LEU A 93 12.61 11.51 -14.89
C LEU A 93 13.46 10.83 -15.98
N GLN A 94 14.75 11.17 -16.07
CA GLN A 94 15.65 10.60 -17.08
C GLN A 94 16.06 9.17 -16.72
N GLU A 95 16.36 8.93 -15.44
CA GLU A 95 16.81 7.63 -14.93
C GLU A 95 16.11 7.28 -13.61
N VAL A 96 15.55 6.07 -13.56
CA VAL A 96 14.99 5.45 -12.36
C VAL A 96 15.81 4.19 -12.08
N VAL A 97 16.48 4.15 -10.94
CA VAL A 97 17.32 3.01 -10.52
C VAL A 97 16.56 2.20 -9.49
N THR A 98 16.19 0.97 -9.83
CA THR A 98 15.57 0.06 -8.88
C THR A 98 16.58 -0.37 -7.82
N VAL A 99 16.22 -0.14 -6.56
CA VAL A 99 17.00 -0.48 -5.37
C VAL A 99 16.33 -1.71 -4.74
N SER A 100 17.10 -2.79 -4.61
CA SER A 100 16.61 -4.00 -3.97
C SER A 100 16.21 -3.73 -2.52
N PRO A 101 15.06 -4.25 -2.06
CA PRO A 101 14.72 -4.17 -0.65
C PRO A 101 15.77 -4.91 0.19
N LEU A 102 16.04 -4.39 1.38
CA LEU A 102 16.99 -5.01 2.30
C LEU A 102 16.46 -6.36 2.79
N SER A 103 17.29 -7.38 2.71
CA SER A 103 17.03 -8.71 3.23
C SER A 103 17.33 -8.73 4.73
N GLY A 104 16.32 -8.64 5.60
CA GLY A 104 16.56 -8.80 7.05
C GLY A 104 15.43 -8.31 7.95
N LEU A 105 15.13 -9.08 9.00
CA LEU A 105 14.30 -8.67 10.12
C LEU A 105 15.14 -7.80 11.07
N VAL A 106 14.96 -6.48 11.01
CA VAL A 106 15.23 -5.48 12.06
C VAL A 106 16.71 -5.34 12.54
N PRO A 107 17.24 -4.11 12.71
CA PRO A 107 16.59 -2.80 12.52
C PRO A 107 16.71 -2.30 11.07
N PHE A 108 15.59 -2.43 10.34
CA PHE A 108 15.49 -2.12 8.92
C PHE A 108 15.85 -0.65 8.62
N SER A 109 15.51 0.29 9.50
CA SER A 109 15.77 1.72 9.31
C SER A 109 17.26 2.06 9.30
N GLN A 110 18.04 1.46 10.18
CA GLN A 110 19.48 1.72 10.28
C GLN A 110 20.23 1.12 9.10
N ASP A 111 19.87 -0.09 8.69
CA ASP A 111 20.41 -0.73 7.49
C ASP A 111 20.00 0.04 6.22
N LEU A 112 18.77 0.56 6.16
CA LEU A 112 18.29 1.39 5.05
C LEU A 112 19.09 2.67 4.96
N LYS A 113 19.32 3.35 6.08
CA LYS A 113 20.15 4.56 6.12
C LYS A 113 21.55 4.31 5.60
N VAL A 114 22.22 3.27 6.08
CA VAL A 114 23.58 2.91 5.63
C VAL A 114 23.59 2.51 4.15
N HIS A 115 22.59 1.75 3.70
CA HIS A 115 22.50 1.30 2.32
C HIS A 115 22.28 2.48 1.37
N VAL A 116 21.32 3.35 1.67
CA VAL A 116 20.94 4.47 0.81
C VAL A 116 22.01 5.54 0.75
N GLN A 117 22.75 5.78 1.84
CA GLN A 117 23.91 6.69 1.84
C GLN A 117 25.05 6.25 0.93
N ARG A 118 25.12 4.96 0.56
CA ARG A 118 26.12 4.45 -0.39
C ARG A 118 25.69 4.59 -1.85
N LEU A 119 24.42 4.91 -2.09
CA LEU A 119 23.90 5.08 -3.45
C LEU A 119 24.22 6.50 -3.94
N PRO A 120 24.71 6.67 -5.17
CA PRO A 120 24.93 7.98 -5.77
C PRO A 120 23.60 8.57 -6.27
N LEU A 121 22.63 8.70 -5.36
CA LEU A 121 21.26 9.13 -5.62
C LEU A 121 20.89 10.29 -4.70
N PRO A 122 20.33 11.39 -5.22
CA PRO A 122 19.90 12.51 -4.38
C PRO A 122 18.60 12.19 -3.62
N TYR A 123 17.74 11.35 -4.20
CA TYR A 123 16.46 10.95 -3.66
C TYR A 123 16.20 9.46 -3.85
N LEU A 124 15.32 8.90 -3.02
CA LEU A 124 14.80 7.55 -3.09
C LEU A 124 13.28 7.59 -2.94
N ILE A 125 12.54 7.09 -3.92
CA ILE A 125 11.13 6.75 -3.72
C ILE A 125 11.06 5.41 -3.01
N VAL A 126 10.32 5.36 -1.91
CA VAL A 126 10.03 4.15 -1.15
C VAL A 126 8.53 3.88 -1.27
N VAL A 127 8.18 2.73 -1.84
CA VAL A 127 6.81 2.24 -1.92
C VAL A 127 6.67 1.05 -0.98
N VAL A 128 5.73 1.14 -0.02
CA VAL A 128 5.45 0.08 0.93
C VAL A 128 4.02 -0.39 0.78
N PHE A 129 3.85 -1.67 0.45
CA PHE A 129 2.56 -2.33 0.44
C PHE A 129 2.29 -2.99 1.78
N SER A 130 1.10 -2.76 2.31
CA SER A 130 0.53 -3.55 3.40
C SER A 130 -0.90 -3.94 3.04
N SER A 131 -1.37 -5.11 3.50
CA SER A 131 -2.75 -5.51 3.23
C SER A 131 -3.32 -6.38 4.35
N ARG A 132 -4.65 -6.52 4.36
CA ARG A 132 -5.40 -7.43 5.22
C ARG A 132 -6.39 -8.21 4.39
N GLU A 133 -6.65 -9.44 4.80
CA GLU A 133 -7.66 -10.31 4.18
C GLU A 133 -8.81 -10.58 5.13
N LYS A 134 -10.00 -10.63 4.55
CA LYS A 134 -11.20 -11.12 5.20
C LYS A 134 -11.78 -12.22 4.33
N VAL A 135 -12.08 -13.36 4.95
CA VAL A 135 -12.70 -14.51 4.28
C VAL A 135 -13.99 -14.84 5.01
N GLY A 136 -15.08 -15.00 4.27
CA GLY A 136 -16.38 -15.34 4.84
C GLY A 136 -17.20 -16.23 3.90
N PRO A 137 -18.17 -16.97 4.44
CA PRO A 137 -19.14 -17.67 3.62
C PRO A 137 -20.04 -16.67 2.90
N GLU A 138 -20.39 -16.94 1.65
CA GLU A 138 -21.24 -16.09 0.82
C GLU A 138 -22.19 -16.95 -0.04
N LYS A 139 -23.37 -16.42 -0.35
CA LYS A 139 -24.27 -17.05 -1.33
C LYS A 139 -24.03 -16.41 -2.69
N ILE A 140 -23.48 -17.19 -3.61
CA ILE A 140 -23.07 -16.70 -4.94
C ILE A 140 -24.21 -16.96 -5.93
N GLY A 141 -24.63 -15.90 -6.63
CA GLY A 141 -25.75 -15.86 -7.59
C GLY A 141 -26.69 -14.69 -7.34
N GLU A 142 -27.38 -14.18 -8.37
CA GLU A 142 -28.32 -13.06 -8.20
C GLU A 142 -29.43 -13.44 -7.21
N ALA A 143 -29.81 -12.50 -6.33
CA ALA A 143 -30.84 -12.72 -5.31
C ALA A 143 -32.21 -13.13 -5.90
N THR A 144 -32.46 -12.79 -7.17
CA THR A 144 -33.69 -13.12 -7.91
C THR A 144 -33.62 -14.45 -8.67
N MET A 145 -32.47 -15.13 -8.70
CA MET A 145 -32.30 -16.41 -9.37
C MET A 145 -32.67 -17.57 -8.43
N MET A 146 -33.26 -18.64 -8.97
CA MET A 146 -33.63 -19.84 -8.18
C MET A 146 -32.43 -20.67 -7.72
N THR A 147 -31.23 -20.39 -8.22
CA THR A 147 -30.01 -21.16 -7.93
C THR A 147 -28.95 -20.27 -7.30
N GLN A 148 -29.07 -20.05 -5.99
CA GLN A 148 -27.95 -19.57 -5.19
C GLN A 148 -27.10 -20.76 -4.75
N MET A 149 -25.79 -20.63 -4.90
CA MET A 149 -24.84 -21.68 -4.52
C MET A 149 -24.02 -21.22 -3.33
N GLY A 150 -23.66 -22.18 -2.47
CA GLY A 150 -22.70 -21.93 -1.40
C GLY A 150 -21.32 -21.61 -1.96
N GLY A 151 -20.65 -20.68 -1.33
CA GLY A 151 -19.26 -20.40 -1.60
C GLY A 151 -18.63 -19.53 -0.51
N THR A 152 -17.47 -19.01 -0.86
CA THR A 152 -16.67 -18.14 -0.01
C THR A 152 -16.36 -16.87 -0.78
N VAL A 153 -16.47 -15.73 -0.10
CA VAL A 153 -15.92 -14.47 -0.59
C VAL A 153 -14.64 -14.19 0.16
N MET A 154 -13.62 -13.79 -0.57
CA MET A 154 -12.39 -13.28 0.01
C MET A 154 -12.21 -11.84 -0.44
N GLU A 155 -12.09 -10.95 0.54
CA GLU A 155 -11.87 -9.51 0.36
C GLU A 155 -10.44 -9.19 0.79
N ASN A 156 -9.69 -8.49 -0.05
CA ASN A 156 -8.41 -7.90 0.33
C ASN A 156 -8.55 -6.39 0.43
N PHE A 157 -8.02 -5.83 1.51
CA PHE A 157 -7.90 -4.39 1.74
C PHE A 157 -6.41 -4.06 1.74
N ALA A 158 -5.96 -3.32 0.74
CA ALA A 158 -4.56 -2.97 0.54
C ALA A 158 -4.33 -1.47 0.77
N MET A 159 -3.14 -1.16 1.27
CA MET A 159 -2.56 0.17 1.35
C MET A 159 -1.23 0.16 0.61
N ALA A 160 -0.97 1.23 -0.12
CA ALA A 160 0.33 1.54 -0.69
C ALA A 160 0.76 2.91 -0.17
N GLU A 161 1.86 2.95 0.57
CA GLU A 161 2.46 4.21 1.02
C GLU A 161 3.61 4.56 0.10
N VAL A 162 3.54 5.74 -0.50
CA VAL A 162 4.56 6.27 -1.39
C VAL A 162 5.26 7.42 -0.68
N GLY A 163 6.54 7.26 -0.39
CA GLY A 163 7.39 8.27 0.23
C GLY A 163 8.51 8.72 -0.69
N ILE A 164 8.90 9.99 -0.62
CA ILE A 164 10.16 10.48 -1.19
C ILE A 164 11.12 10.79 -0.04
N LEU A 165 12.22 10.05 0.00
CA LEU A 165 13.30 10.24 0.95
C LEU A 165 14.45 11.02 0.28
N ARG A 166 14.85 12.13 0.87
CA ARG A 166 16.09 12.84 0.51
C ARG A 166 17.27 12.14 1.14
N VAL A 167 18.23 11.72 0.32
CA VAL A 167 19.34 10.86 0.75
C VAL A 167 20.36 11.60 1.61
N SER A 168 20.63 12.88 1.30
CA SER A 168 21.68 13.66 1.96
C SER A 168 21.50 13.81 3.48
N ASP A 169 20.25 13.91 3.94
CA ASP A 169 19.91 14.10 5.34
C ASP A 169 18.90 13.09 5.87
N PHE A 170 18.57 12.08 5.06
CA PHE A 170 17.65 10.99 5.40
C PHE A 170 16.27 11.48 5.86
N LYS A 171 15.73 12.49 5.18
CA LYS A 171 14.42 13.09 5.51
C LYS A 171 13.35 12.75 4.49
N MET A 172 12.16 12.43 4.97
CA MET A 172 10.97 12.23 4.16
C MET A 172 10.45 13.60 3.71
N VAL A 173 10.63 13.93 2.44
CA VAL A 173 10.18 15.22 1.87
C VAL A 173 8.76 15.17 1.35
N TYR A 174 8.22 13.97 1.13
CA TYR A 174 6.84 13.75 0.71
C TYR A 174 6.36 12.37 1.16
N TRP A 175 5.07 12.27 1.49
CA TRP A 175 4.41 11.01 1.79
C TRP A 175 2.95 11.08 1.37
N ALA A 176 2.49 10.05 0.68
CA ALA A 176 1.10 9.88 0.32
C ALA A 176 0.68 8.41 0.46
N PRO A 177 -0.38 8.12 1.23
CA PRO A 177 -1.02 6.81 1.22
C PRO A 177 -2.05 6.72 0.09
N GLY A 178 -2.18 5.53 -0.48
CA GLY A 178 -3.28 5.12 -1.34
C GLY A 178 -3.92 3.84 -0.80
N TRP A 179 -5.19 3.64 -1.12
CA TRP A 179 -5.99 2.52 -0.60
C TRP A 179 -6.64 1.76 -1.76
N GLY A 180 -6.79 0.46 -1.62
CA GLY A 180 -7.38 -0.40 -2.63
C GLY A 180 -8.15 -1.54 -1.99
N THR A 181 -9.18 -2.00 -2.68
CA THR A 181 -9.89 -3.22 -2.31
C THR A 181 -10.16 -4.02 -3.56
N GLU A 182 -10.11 -5.34 -3.43
CA GLU A 182 -10.49 -6.29 -4.46
C GLU A 182 -11.10 -7.50 -3.75
N SER A 183 -12.07 -8.16 -4.38
CA SER A 183 -12.65 -9.39 -3.88
C SER A 183 -12.64 -10.49 -4.93
N VAL A 184 -12.70 -11.73 -4.47
CA VAL A 184 -12.98 -12.89 -5.32
C VAL A 184 -14.01 -13.77 -4.66
N GLU A 185 -14.98 -14.18 -5.44
CA GLU A 185 -15.98 -15.18 -5.08
C GLU A 185 -15.52 -16.55 -5.55
N GLN A 186 -15.56 -17.52 -4.64
CA GLN A 186 -15.20 -18.89 -4.91
C GLN A 186 -16.32 -19.82 -4.48
N LEU A 187 -16.95 -20.46 -5.47
CA LEU A 187 -17.95 -21.49 -5.24
C LEU A 187 -17.33 -22.71 -4.54
N ASP A 188 -18.09 -23.31 -3.62
CA ASP A 188 -17.69 -24.56 -2.93
C ASP A 188 -17.56 -25.73 -3.91
N VAL A 189 -18.29 -25.66 -5.02
CA VAL A 189 -18.27 -26.67 -6.08
C VAL A 189 -17.51 -26.18 -7.32
N PRO A 190 -16.63 -27.03 -7.89
CA PRO A 190 -15.86 -26.67 -9.08
C PRO A 190 -16.70 -26.63 -10.36
N ILE A 191 -16.73 -25.43 -10.94
CA ILE A 191 -17.05 -24.98 -12.31
C ILE A 191 -16.08 -25.32 -13.45
N GLY A 192 -16.01 -26.56 -13.92
CA GLY A 192 -15.06 -26.92 -14.99
C GLY A 192 -13.59 -26.99 -14.53
N THR A 193 -12.68 -27.11 -15.50
CA THR A 193 -11.28 -27.53 -15.26
C THR A 193 -10.24 -26.40 -15.25
N ASN A 194 -10.55 -25.22 -15.79
CA ASN A 194 -9.62 -24.09 -15.91
C ASN A 194 -9.82 -23.06 -14.81
N ARG A 195 -9.55 -23.42 -13.55
CA ARG A 195 -9.64 -22.50 -12.41
C ARG A 195 -8.26 -22.34 -11.76
N PRO A 196 -7.82 -21.10 -11.46
CA PRO A 196 -6.64 -20.90 -10.64
C PRO A 196 -6.85 -21.58 -9.29
N SER A 197 -5.75 -22.05 -8.69
CA SER A 197 -5.83 -22.58 -7.33
C SER A 197 -6.33 -21.48 -6.37
N PRO A 198 -6.95 -21.83 -5.22
CA PRO A 198 -7.37 -20.83 -4.24
C PRO A 198 -6.22 -19.92 -3.77
N ALA A 199 -5.00 -20.45 -3.72
CA ALA A 199 -3.80 -19.67 -3.39
C ALA A 199 -3.46 -18.66 -4.51
N ASP A 200 -3.44 -19.11 -5.77
CA ASP A 200 -3.18 -18.24 -6.92
C ASP A 200 -4.24 -17.13 -7.04
N ALA A 201 -5.52 -17.47 -6.85
CA ALA A 201 -6.61 -16.51 -6.85
C ALA A 201 -6.41 -15.45 -5.76
N ARG A 202 -5.95 -15.86 -4.56
CA ARG A 202 -5.65 -14.92 -3.48
C ARG A 202 -4.50 -13.99 -3.82
N ASP A 203 -3.43 -14.52 -4.39
CA ASP A 203 -2.30 -13.68 -4.78
C ASP A 203 -2.65 -12.68 -5.88
N ILE A 204 -3.52 -13.06 -6.83
CA ILE A 204 -4.05 -12.14 -7.85
C ILE A 204 -4.86 -11.02 -7.19
N VAL A 205 -5.74 -11.35 -6.24
CA VAL A 205 -6.57 -10.36 -5.53
C VAL A 205 -5.69 -9.39 -4.73
N ARG A 206 -4.68 -9.89 -4.00
CA ARG A 206 -3.69 -9.03 -3.31
C ARG A 206 -2.98 -8.09 -4.27
N ALA A 207 -2.50 -8.61 -5.40
CA ALA A 207 -1.79 -7.83 -6.39
C ALA A 207 -2.67 -6.73 -7.01
N ARG A 208 -3.94 -7.02 -7.29
CA ARG A 208 -4.90 -6.04 -7.83
C ARG A 208 -5.31 -4.99 -6.81
N ALA A 209 -5.63 -5.39 -5.58
CA ALA A 209 -5.91 -4.45 -4.50
C ALA A 209 -4.69 -3.54 -4.25
N GLY A 210 -3.48 -4.12 -4.23
CA GLY A 210 -2.21 -3.39 -4.15
C GLY A 210 -2.04 -2.41 -5.32
N GLN A 211 -2.36 -2.82 -6.55
CA GLN A 211 -2.31 -1.93 -7.71
C GLN A 211 -3.29 -0.74 -7.56
N HIS A 212 -4.54 -0.97 -7.15
CA HIS A 212 -5.49 0.11 -6.89
C HIS A 212 -5.02 1.07 -5.80
N ALA A 213 -4.36 0.56 -4.78
CA ALA A 213 -3.75 1.37 -3.74
C ALA A 213 -2.59 2.19 -4.29
N LEU A 214 -1.70 1.57 -5.07
CA LEU A 214 -0.55 2.21 -5.70
C LEU A 214 -0.99 3.31 -6.67
N ASP A 215 -1.93 3.03 -7.57
CA ASP A 215 -2.41 3.97 -8.57
C ASP A 215 -2.90 5.27 -7.90
N ARG A 216 -3.63 5.16 -6.77
CA ARG A 216 -4.07 6.32 -5.96
C ARG A 216 -2.95 7.04 -5.22
N GLY A 217 -1.95 6.30 -4.73
CA GLY A 217 -0.76 6.89 -4.09
C GLY A 217 0.10 7.67 -5.11
N LEU A 218 0.30 7.08 -6.28
CA LEU A 218 1.06 7.67 -7.39
C LEU A 218 0.36 8.84 -8.04
N GLU A 219 -0.98 8.85 -8.13
CA GLU A 219 -1.72 10.01 -8.64
C GLU A 219 -1.41 11.28 -7.83
N ARG A 220 -1.36 11.16 -6.49
CA ARG A 220 -0.97 12.25 -5.60
C ARG A 220 0.47 12.68 -5.82
N LEU A 221 1.39 11.72 -5.95
CA LEU A 221 2.79 11.99 -6.28
C LEU A 221 2.93 12.74 -7.63
N GLY A 222 2.23 12.28 -8.65
CA GLY A 222 2.25 12.85 -9.99
C GLY A 222 1.74 14.30 -10.03
N SER A 223 0.81 14.67 -9.15
CA SER A 223 0.37 16.06 -9.00
C SER A 223 1.51 16.98 -8.52
N VAL A 224 2.39 16.49 -7.64
CA VAL A 224 3.54 17.24 -7.13
C VAL A 224 4.61 17.39 -8.21
N CYS A 225 4.88 16.32 -8.97
CA CYS A 225 5.85 16.36 -10.07
C CYS A 225 5.54 17.42 -11.14
N GLN A 226 4.25 17.75 -11.33
CA GLN A 226 3.79 18.65 -12.38
C GLN A 226 3.56 20.09 -11.92
N SER A 227 3.56 20.32 -10.61
CA SER A 227 3.35 21.62 -9.99
C SER A 227 4.63 22.45 -9.88
N GLY A 228 5.71 22.06 -10.59
CA GLY A 228 6.93 22.85 -10.67
C GLY A 228 6.66 24.27 -11.20
N PRO A 229 7.51 25.27 -10.88
CA PRO A 229 7.39 26.62 -11.38
C PRO A 229 7.28 26.54 -12.90
N GLN A 230 6.12 26.94 -13.41
CA GLN A 230 6.07 27.41 -14.77
C GLN A 230 6.87 28.70 -14.75
N ASP A 231 8.09 28.64 -15.27
CA ASP A 231 8.93 29.82 -15.47
C ASP A 231 8.07 30.91 -16.16
N GLY A 232 7.88 32.01 -15.43
CA GLY A 232 7.38 33.28 -15.91
C GLY A 232 8.39 34.36 -15.56
#